data_AF-A0A3S2AF97-F1
#
_entry.id   AF-A0A3S2AF97-F1
#
_cell.length_a   1.000
_cell.length_b   1.000
_cell.length_c   1.000
_cell.angle_alpha   90.00
_cell.angle_beta   90.00
_cell.angle_gamma   90.00
#
_symmetry.space_group_name_H-M   'P 1'
#
loop_
_entity.id
_entity.type
_entity.pdbx_description
1 polymer ?
#
loop_
_entity_poly.entity_id
_entity_poly.type
_entity_poly.pdbx_seq_one_letter_code
_entity_poly.pdbx_strand_id
1 'polypeptide(L)'
;MIRFWPSMMLALISLAAVLFGTLSSYADSCGAIRSQLLSGGRSNGANPELAQLRRQLAAIQTIERQRQCTAKSSLGGLFNACADLARSRSDVQRRIAAAGNSGRDTAGLQARLVALGCAPSAKQRSARAAPGTQSASTTFGGNAMLFCVRLSDGYFFPAPKSQFAASGDLKETADQCRYICDDPSVDLYTLSDASLETDQMVALDTRKPYTELPAAFRYRDDANFKACDVKRYYQRVTELRARTVTPANMRNAII
;
A
#
# COMPACT_ATOMS: atom_id res chain seq x y z
N MET A 1 36.54 11.15 69.53
CA MET A 1 35.26 10.64 68.98
C MET A 1 34.92 11.32 67.65
N ILE A 2 35.70 11.13 66.56
CA ILE A 2 35.48 11.86 65.28
C ILE A 2 35.63 10.98 64.02
N ARG A 3 35.79 9.65 64.14
CA ARG A 3 36.08 8.78 62.97
C ARG A 3 34.88 8.12 62.27
N PHE A 4 33.64 8.34 62.74
CA PHE A 4 32.45 7.67 62.19
C PHE A 4 31.70 8.46 61.11
N TRP A 5 31.95 9.78 61.00
CA TRP A 5 31.25 10.63 60.02
C TRP A 5 31.61 10.36 58.54
N PRO A 6 32.88 10.16 58.14
CA PRO A 6 33.20 10.04 56.72
C PRO A 6 32.72 8.70 56.14
N SER A 7 32.70 7.62 56.93
CA SER A 7 32.26 6.31 56.45
C SER A 7 30.75 6.24 56.20
N MET A 8 29.95 6.96 56.97
CA MET A 8 28.49 7.01 56.80
C MET A 8 28.09 7.85 55.58
N MET A 9 28.84 8.93 55.29
CA MET A 9 28.62 9.75 54.10
C MET A 9 29.03 9.03 52.80
N LEU A 10 30.13 8.28 52.79
CA LEU A 10 30.53 7.47 51.64
C LEU A 10 29.53 6.34 51.34
N ALA A 11 28.93 5.72 52.36
CA ALA A 11 27.88 4.71 52.17
C ALA A 11 26.59 5.31 51.59
N LEU A 12 26.19 6.51 52.04
CA LEU A 12 25.02 7.23 51.52
C LEU A 12 25.20 7.71 50.07
N ILE A 13 26.40 8.16 49.69
CA ILE A 13 26.70 8.57 48.30
C ILE A 13 26.70 7.35 47.37
N SER A 14 27.22 6.21 47.84
CA SER A 14 27.22 4.95 47.07
C SER A 14 25.80 4.41 46.85
N LEU A 15 24.92 4.51 47.87
CA LEU A 15 23.53 4.07 47.76
C LEU A 15 22.71 5.01 46.85
N ALA A 16 23.00 6.31 46.85
CA ALA A 16 22.35 7.27 45.96
C ALA A 16 22.74 7.03 44.48
N ALA A 17 24.00 6.71 44.18
CA ALA A 17 24.44 6.44 42.81
C ALA A 17 23.75 5.22 42.16
N VAL A 18 23.40 4.20 42.96
CA VAL A 18 22.70 3.00 42.46
C VAL A 18 21.22 3.28 42.17
N LEU A 19 20.59 4.20 42.90
CA LEU A 19 19.18 4.57 42.68
C LEU A 19 18.99 5.48 41.44
N PHE A 20 19.95 6.34 41.12
CA PHE A 20 19.86 7.24 39.94
C PHE A 20 20.33 6.60 38.62
N GLY A 21 21.14 5.53 38.67
CA GLY A 21 21.66 4.87 37.45
C GLY A 21 20.65 4.02 36.67
N THR A 22 19.46 3.76 37.23
CA THR A 22 18.48 2.86 36.60
C THR A 22 17.44 3.58 35.72
N LEU A 23 17.23 4.89 35.88
CA LEU A 23 16.20 5.61 35.11
C LEU A 23 16.59 5.89 33.65
N SER A 24 17.87 6.13 33.36
CA SER A 24 18.32 6.43 32.00
C SER A 24 18.29 5.22 31.07
N SER A 25 18.44 4.00 31.60
CA SER A 25 18.39 2.77 30.79
C SER A 25 16.98 2.42 30.29
N TYR A 26 15.93 2.89 30.97
CA TYR A 26 14.55 2.62 30.57
C TYR A 26 14.09 3.52 29.41
N ALA A 27 14.59 4.75 29.32
CA ALA A 27 14.23 5.70 28.27
C ALA A 27 14.55 5.16 26.85
N ASP A 28 15.72 4.53 26.68
CA ASP A 28 16.12 3.92 25.39
C ASP A 28 15.29 2.68 25.05
N SER A 29 14.96 1.86 26.06
CA SER A 29 14.13 0.66 25.86
C SER A 29 12.71 0.99 25.41
N CYS A 30 12.14 2.08 25.92
CA CYS A 30 10.80 2.52 25.55
C CYS A 30 10.75 3.13 24.14
N GLY A 31 11.82 3.81 23.71
CA GLY A 31 11.97 4.28 22.33
C GLY A 31 12.03 3.13 21.32
N ALA A 32 12.82 2.09 21.63
CA ALA A 32 12.97 0.91 20.78
C ALA A 32 11.67 0.08 20.65
N ILE A 33 10.95 -0.13 21.75
CA ILE A 33 9.67 -0.85 21.71
C ILE A 33 8.60 -0.02 20.95
N ARG A 34 8.62 1.31 21.10
CA ARG A 34 7.70 2.20 20.38
C ARG A 34 7.97 2.23 18.87
N SER A 35 9.23 2.20 18.43
CA SER A 35 9.56 2.12 17.00
C SER A 35 9.18 0.76 16.41
N GLN A 36 9.30 -0.33 17.17
CA GLN A 36 8.79 -1.66 16.79
C GLN A 36 7.26 -1.68 16.66
N LEU A 37 6.53 -1.03 17.58
CA LEU A 37 5.08 -0.87 17.47
C LEU A 37 4.64 0.04 16.32
N LEU A 38 5.41 1.07 15.96
CA LEU A 38 5.11 1.92 14.79
C LEU A 38 5.35 1.18 13.48
N SER A 39 6.35 0.29 13.45
CA SER A 39 6.68 -0.54 12.30
C SER A 39 5.70 -1.71 12.15
N GLY A 40 5.23 -2.30 13.26
CA GLY A 40 4.23 -3.38 13.27
C GLY A 40 2.76 -2.90 13.34
N GLY A 41 2.51 -1.65 13.70
CA GLY A 41 1.18 -1.11 14.02
C GLY A 41 0.36 -0.64 12.82
N ARG A 42 0.88 -0.71 11.60
CA ARG A 42 0.08 -0.52 10.38
C ARG A 42 -0.97 -1.63 10.17
N SER A 43 -0.94 -2.72 10.94
CA SER A 43 -1.85 -3.86 10.83
C SER A 43 -2.98 -3.90 11.88
N ASN A 44 -3.23 -2.81 12.61
CA ASN A 44 -4.28 -2.77 13.66
C ASN A 44 -5.69 -2.39 13.14
N GLY A 45 -5.85 -2.21 11.82
CA GLY A 45 -7.15 -2.30 11.15
C GLY A 45 -7.35 -3.73 10.67
N ALA A 46 -8.56 -4.27 10.81
CA ALA A 46 -8.92 -5.64 10.41
C ALA A 46 -8.19 -6.06 9.13
N ASN A 47 -7.15 -6.90 9.27
CA ASN A 47 -6.19 -7.12 8.19
C ASN A 47 -6.93 -7.67 6.96
N PRO A 48 -7.14 -6.87 5.89
CA PRO A 48 -7.92 -7.32 4.73
C PRO A 48 -7.23 -8.51 4.05
N GLU A 49 -5.90 -8.60 4.20
CA GLU A 49 -5.08 -9.73 3.76
C GLU A 49 -5.43 -11.03 4.49
N LEU A 50 -5.64 -10.97 5.82
CA LEU A 50 -6.03 -12.14 6.60
C LEU A 50 -7.44 -12.62 6.23
N ALA A 51 -8.36 -11.68 5.95
CA ALA A 51 -9.69 -12.01 5.43
C ALA A 51 -9.62 -12.64 4.04
N GLN A 52 -8.74 -12.14 3.16
CA GLN A 52 -8.51 -12.68 1.83
C GLN A 52 -7.91 -14.09 1.88
N LEU A 53 -6.90 -14.33 2.73
CA LEU A 53 -6.28 -15.65 2.92
C LEU A 53 -7.29 -16.68 3.45
N ARG A 54 -8.19 -16.28 4.36
CA ARG A 54 -9.27 -17.16 4.85
C ARG A 54 -10.27 -17.53 3.74
N ARG A 55 -10.62 -16.60 2.86
CA ARG A 55 -11.47 -16.88 1.67
C ARG A 55 -10.77 -17.84 0.72
N GLN A 56 -9.47 -17.65 0.50
CA GLN A 56 -8.66 -18.54 -0.34
C GLN A 56 -8.62 -19.96 0.21
N LEU A 57 -8.45 -20.12 1.53
CA LEU A 57 -8.48 -21.41 2.19
C LEU A 57 -9.83 -22.12 2.02
N ALA A 58 -10.95 -21.38 2.15
CA ALA A 58 -12.29 -21.92 1.92
C ALA A 58 -12.47 -22.38 0.46
N ALA A 59 -11.97 -21.61 -0.51
CA ALA A 59 -12.02 -21.99 -1.93
C ALA A 59 -11.18 -23.25 -2.24
N ILE A 60 -10.02 -23.42 -1.61
CA ILE A 60 -9.23 -24.65 -1.75
C ILE A 60 -10.00 -25.85 -1.17
N GLN A 61 -10.62 -25.69 0.00
CA GLN A 61 -11.41 -26.75 0.65
C GLN A 61 -12.65 -27.16 -0.18
N THR A 62 -13.30 -26.24 -0.89
CA THR A 62 -14.42 -26.60 -1.76
C THR A 62 -13.95 -27.43 -2.96
N ILE A 63 -12.80 -27.08 -3.56
CA ILE A 63 -12.20 -27.84 -4.67
C ILE A 63 -11.75 -29.23 -4.20
N GLU A 64 -11.17 -29.34 -3.00
CA GLU A 64 -10.80 -30.63 -2.39
C GLU A 64 -12.03 -31.55 -2.24
N ARG A 65 -13.17 -31.02 -1.79
CA ARG A 65 -14.43 -31.78 -1.68
C ARG A 65 -14.99 -32.18 -3.04
N GLN A 66 -15.00 -31.26 -4.01
CA GLN A 66 -15.49 -31.53 -5.37
C GLN A 66 -14.70 -32.64 -6.06
N ARG A 67 -13.37 -32.67 -5.87
CA ARG A 67 -12.48 -33.67 -6.45
C ARG A 67 -12.30 -34.91 -5.58
N GLN A 68 -13.02 -35.00 -4.46
CA GLN A 68 -12.91 -36.09 -3.48
C GLN A 68 -11.45 -36.38 -3.08
N CYS A 69 -10.63 -35.32 -2.94
CA CYS A 69 -9.24 -35.47 -2.56
C CYS A 69 -9.15 -35.99 -1.12
N THR A 70 -8.65 -37.21 -0.97
CA THR A 70 -8.33 -37.87 0.29
C THR A 70 -6.81 -37.98 0.48
N ALA A 71 -6.37 -38.25 1.70
CA ALA A 71 -4.95 -38.48 2.00
C ALA A 71 -4.30 -39.61 1.17
N LYS A 72 -5.12 -40.53 0.64
CA LYS A 72 -4.65 -41.61 -0.25
C LYS A 72 -4.49 -41.13 -1.70
N SER A 73 -5.37 -40.25 -2.18
CA SER A 73 -5.28 -39.66 -3.53
C SER A 73 -4.17 -38.61 -3.69
N SER A 74 -3.55 -38.16 -2.60
CA SER A 74 -2.35 -37.31 -2.63
C SER A 74 -1.03 -38.09 -2.71
N LEU A 75 -1.07 -39.43 -2.71
CA LEU A 75 0.13 -40.26 -2.88
C LEU A 75 0.30 -40.69 -4.35
N GLY A 76 1.36 -40.19 -5.00
CA GLY A 76 1.86 -40.67 -6.30
C GLY A 76 1.98 -39.58 -7.36
N GLY A 77 2.83 -39.78 -8.38
CA GLY A 77 2.90 -38.98 -9.61
C GLY A 77 3.42 -37.53 -9.49
N LEU A 78 4.19 -37.09 -10.49
CA LEU A 78 4.68 -35.70 -10.60
C LEU A 78 3.57 -34.67 -10.85
N PHE A 79 2.43 -35.12 -11.41
CA PHE A 79 1.28 -34.29 -11.77
C PHE A 79 0.02 -34.75 -11.03
N ASN A 80 -0.03 -34.52 -9.73
CA ASN A 80 -1.15 -34.95 -8.90
C ASN A 80 -1.90 -33.75 -8.33
N ALA A 81 -3.06 -33.45 -8.92
CA ALA A 81 -3.87 -32.27 -8.56
C ALA A 81 -4.22 -32.23 -7.07
N CYS A 82 -4.47 -33.39 -6.43
CA CYS A 82 -4.73 -33.48 -5.00
C CYS A 82 -3.48 -33.20 -4.14
N ALA A 83 -2.29 -33.55 -4.61
CA ALA A 83 -1.04 -33.22 -3.92
C ALA A 83 -0.74 -31.71 -4.01
N ASP A 84 -1.01 -31.08 -5.15
CA ASP A 84 -0.84 -29.64 -5.33
C ASP A 84 -1.86 -28.83 -4.52
N LEU A 85 -3.12 -29.28 -4.45
CA LEU A 85 -4.13 -28.71 -3.55
C LEU A 85 -3.69 -28.79 -2.08
N ALA A 86 -3.14 -29.93 -1.65
CA ALA A 86 -2.64 -30.11 -0.29
C ALA A 86 -1.45 -29.20 0.04
N ARG A 87 -0.51 -28.99 -0.91
CA ARG A 87 0.58 -28.01 -0.79
C ARG A 87 0.06 -26.58 -0.71
N SER A 88 -0.86 -26.21 -1.59
CA SER A 88 -1.49 -24.88 -1.59
C SER A 88 -2.20 -24.60 -0.26
N ARG A 89 -2.92 -25.59 0.28
CA ARG A 89 -3.59 -25.48 1.59
C ARG A 89 -2.59 -25.22 2.71
N SER A 90 -1.50 -25.98 2.79
CA SER A 90 -0.51 -25.83 3.86
C SER A 90 0.26 -24.50 3.76
N ASP A 91 0.50 -24.00 2.56
CA ASP A 91 1.10 -22.69 2.32
C ASP A 91 0.19 -21.54 2.78
N VAL A 92 -1.10 -21.58 2.42
CA VAL A 92 -2.08 -20.59 2.88
C VAL A 92 -2.24 -20.65 4.39
N GLN A 93 -2.25 -21.84 5.00
CA GLN A 93 -2.30 -22.01 6.46
C GLN A 93 -1.07 -21.41 7.15
N ARG A 94 0.14 -21.59 6.61
CA ARG A 94 1.36 -20.97 7.14
C ARG A 94 1.29 -19.44 7.10
N ARG A 95 0.79 -18.87 5.99
CA ARG A 95 0.62 -17.41 5.86
C ARG A 95 -0.38 -16.84 6.86
N ILE A 96 -1.50 -17.54 7.08
CA ILE A 96 -2.49 -17.19 8.10
C ILE A 96 -1.86 -17.23 9.51
N ALA A 97 -1.07 -18.26 9.81
CA ALA A 97 -0.38 -18.37 11.10
C ALA A 97 0.66 -17.26 11.31
N ALA A 98 1.45 -16.95 10.28
CA ALA A 98 2.43 -15.85 10.32
C ALA A 98 1.75 -14.50 10.55
N ALA A 99 0.67 -14.21 9.80
CA ALA A 99 -0.11 -12.98 9.96
C ALA A 99 -0.82 -12.89 11.32
N GLY A 100 -1.21 -14.03 11.91
CA GLY A 100 -1.79 -14.10 13.25
C GLY A 100 -0.77 -13.90 14.38
N ASN A 101 0.49 -14.29 14.17
CA ASN A 101 1.57 -14.10 15.14
C ASN A 101 2.04 -12.64 15.19
N SER A 102 2.06 -11.93 14.06
CA SER A 102 2.36 -10.50 14.02
C SER A 102 1.42 -9.68 14.92
N GLY A 103 0.16 -10.09 15.08
CA GLY A 103 -0.79 -9.47 16.02
C GLY A 103 -0.58 -9.85 17.48
N ARG A 104 0.07 -10.97 17.77
CA ARG A 104 0.48 -11.36 19.15
C ARG A 104 1.75 -10.63 19.57
N ASP A 105 2.66 -10.41 18.63
CA ASP A 105 3.89 -9.66 18.85
C ASP A 105 3.58 -8.20 19.22
N THR A 106 2.59 -7.57 18.57
CA THR A 106 2.14 -6.21 18.93
C THR A 106 1.49 -6.16 20.31
N ALA A 107 0.65 -7.13 20.67
CA ALA A 107 0.05 -7.23 22.00
C ALA A 107 1.10 -7.46 23.10
N GLY A 108 2.10 -8.31 22.85
CA GLY A 108 3.22 -8.55 23.76
C GLY A 108 4.12 -7.32 23.93
N LEU A 109 4.40 -6.60 22.84
CA LEU A 109 5.15 -5.34 22.87
C LEU A 109 4.39 -4.26 23.64
N GLN A 110 3.06 -4.19 23.50
CA GLN A 110 2.21 -3.25 24.24
C GLN A 110 2.16 -3.57 25.74
N ALA A 111 2.05 -4.85 26.13
CA ALA A 111 2.11 -5.27 27.53
C ALA A 111 3.46 -4.93 28.17
N ARG A 112 4.57 -5.13 27.44
CA ARG A 112 5.91 -4.76 27.88
C ARG A 112 6.06 -3.24 28.05
N LEU A 113 5.45 -2.45 27.18
CA LEU A 113 5.42 -0.99 27.27
C LEU A 113 4.71 -0.49 28.54
N VAL A 114 3.60 -1.15 28.92
CA VAL A 114 2.86 -0.84 30.15
C VAL A 114 3.64 -1.28 31.38
N ALA A 115 4.23 -2.49 31.37
CA ALA A 115 5.04 -2.98 32.48
C ALA A 115 6.28 -2.10 32.76
N LEU A 116 6.83 -1.48 31.73
CA LEU A 116 7.95 -0.52 31.83
C LEU A 116 7.51 0.90 32.20
N GLY A 117 6.21 1.15 32.44
CA GLY A 117 5.69 2.47 32.81
C GLY A 117 5.68 3.50 31.68
N CYS A 118 5.88 3.07 30.43
CA CYS A 118 6.07 3.95 29.27
C CYS A 118 4.79 4.18 28.44
N ALA A 119 3.63 3.84 28.99
CA ALA A 119 2.34 4.03 28.34
C ALA A 119 2.12 5.51 27.95
N PRO A 120 1.62 5.81 26.74
CA PRO A 120 1.37 7.19 26.33
C PRO A 120 0.27 7.81 27.19
N SER A 121 0.59 8.87 27.95
CA SER A 121 -0.44 9.83 28.35
C SER A 121 -1.02 10.43 27.08
N ALA A 122 -2.34 10.37 26.92
CA ALA A 122 -3.08 10.71 25.70
C ALA A 122 -2.96 12.18 25.21
N LYS A 123 -2.02 12.98 25.73
CA LYS A 123 -1.93 14.42 25.51
C LYS A 123 -0.85 14.88 24.51
N GLN A 124 -0.02 13.98 23.96
CA GLN A 124 1.10 14.34 23.09
C GLN A 124 0.93 13.83 21.66
N ARG A 125 -0.20 14.17 21.01
CA ARG A 125 -0.41 13.96 19.56
C ARG A 125 -0.40 15.24 18.74
N SER A 126 -0.06 16.38 19.34
CA SER A 126 0.17 17.63 18.62
C SER A 126 1.64 18.00 18.71
N ALA A 127 2.20 18.43 17.58
CA ALA A 127 3.55 18.94 17.36
C ALA A 127 4.70 17.91 17.28
N ARG A 128 4.91 17.35 16.07
CA ARG A 128 6.18 17.55 15.31
C ARG A 128 6.04 17.07 13.87
N ALA A 129 5.52 17.92 12.99
CA ALA A 129 5.83 17.83 11.56
C ALA A 129 7.12 18.63 11.34
N ALA A 130 8.24 17.94 11.10
CA ALA A 130 9.45 18.55 10.56
C ALA A 130 9.48 18.28 9.05
N PRO A 131 9.90 19.25 8.22
CA PRO A 131 9.88 19.12 6.77
C PRO A 131 11.09 18.30 6.32
N GLY A 132 10.90 16.99 6.17
CA GLY A 132 11.78 16.17 5.34
C GLY A 132 11.40 16.40 3.89
N THR A 133 12.36 16.75 3.06
CA THR A 133 12.27 16.87 1.60
C THR A 133 11.70 15.58 1.01
N GLN A 134 10.39 15.53 0.87
CA GLN A 134 9.68 14.44 0.21
C GLN A 134 9.81 14.69 -1.29
N SER A 135 10.66 13.92 -1.96
CA SER A 135 10.32 13.51 -3.32
C SER A 135 8.89 12.98 -3.24
N ALA A 136 7.96 13.69 -3.88
CA ALA A 136 6.53 13.48 -3.78
C ALA A 136 6.14 12.09 -4.29
N SER A 137 6.29 11.06 -3.46
CA SER A 137 5.51 9.85 -3.58
C SER A 137 4.14 10.18 -3.00
N THR A 138 3.31 10.82 -3.82
CA THR A 138 1.88 10.96 -3.58
C THR A 138 1.38 9.56 -3.26
N THR A 139 1.12 9.28 -1.97
CA THR A 139 0.70 7.95 -1.54
C THR A 139 -0.76 7.81 -1.92
N PHE A 140 -0.99 7.37 -3.15
CA PHE A 140 -2.30 7.04 -3.66
C PHE A 140 -2.81 5.80 -2.92
N GLY A 141 -4.07 5.82 -2.47
CA GLY A 141 -4.73 4.65 -1.90
C GLY A 141 -4.65 3.48 -2.89
N GLY A 142 -4.65 2.23 -2.40
CA GLY A 142 -4.49 1.03 -3.24
C GLY A 142 -5.56 0.82 -4.32
N ASN A 143 -6.60 1.67 -4.33
CA ASN A 143 -7.74 1.71 -5.24
C ASN A 143 -7.88 3.07 -5.96
N ALA A 144 -6.85 3.92 -5.93
CA ALA A 144 -6.91 5.19 -6.62
C ALA A 144 -6.87 5.01 -8.15
N MET A 145 -7.70 5.77 -8.86
CA MET A 145 -7.76 5.77 -10.32
C MET A 145 -7.32 7.12 -10.89
N LEU A 146 -6.63 7.09 -12.02
CA LEU A 146 -6.21 8.28 -12.75
C LEU A 146 -7.16 8.60 -13.91
N PHE A 147 -7.42 9.89 -14.10
CA PHE A 147 -8.26 10.44 -15.16
C PHE A 147 -7.53 11.55 -15.89
N CYS A 148 -7.53 11.48 -17.22
CA CYS A 148 -7.10 12.58 -18.08
C CYS A 148 -8.26 13.58 -18.18
N VAL A 149 -8.01 14.86 -17.96
CA VAL A 149 -9.02 15.92 -18.04
C VAL A 149 -8.52 17.03 -18.95
N ARG A 150 -9.29 17.36 -19.99
CA ARG A 150 -9.04 18.51 -20.86
C ARG A 150 -9.57 19.77 -20.19
N LEU A 151 -8.67 20.73 -19.96
CA LEU A 151 -8.98 21.96 -19.23
C LEU A 151 -9.92 22.90 -20.01
N SER A 152 -9.93 22.79 -21.34
CA SER A 152 -10.70 23.67 -22.23
C SER A 152 -12.22 23.50 -22.10
N ASP A 153 -12.69 22.27 -21.93
CA ASP A 153 -14.12 21.92 -21.93
C ASP A 153 -14.52 20.95 -20.80
N GLY A 154 -13.57 20.60 -19.92
CA GLY A 154 -13.76 19.66 -18.83
C GLY A 154 -13.98 18.22 -19.29
N TYR A 155 -13.70 17.87 -20.54
CA TYR A 155 -13.84 16.47 -20.96
C TYR A 155 -12.86 15.58 -20.21
N PHE A 156 -13.33 14.46 -19.67
CA PHE A 156 -12.49 13.51 -18.95
C PHE A 156 -12.70 12.06 -19.39
N PHE A 157 -11.63 11.27 -19.26
CA PHE A 157 -11.65 9.83 -19.51
C PHE A 157 -10.60 9.11 -18.64
N PRO A 158 -10.75 7.81 -18.37
CA PRO A 158 -9.77 7.05 -17.60
C PRO A 158 -8.41 7.07 -18.29
N ALA A 159 -7.36 7.42 -17.55
CA ALA A 159 -6.01 7.45 -18.10
C ALA A 159 -5.53 6.06 -18.53
N PRO A 160 -4.60 5.96 -19.49
CA PRO A 160 -3.93 4.68 -19.76
C PRO A 160 -3.27 4.16 -18.48
N LYS A 161 -3.48 2.88 -18.16
CA LYS A 161 -3.01 2.27 -16.90
C LYS A 161 -3.61 2.95 -15.64
N SER A 162 -4.83 3.51 -15.72
CA SER A 162 -5.50 4.21 -14.63
C SER A 162 -5.60 3.43 -13.32
N GLN A 163 -5.65 2.09 -13.38
CA GLN A 163 -5.69 1.23 -12.19
C GLN A 163 -4.35 1.16 -11.42
N PHE A 164 -3.27 1.70 -11.98
CA PHE A 164 -1.92 1.67 -11.43
C PHE A 164 -1.45 3.07 -10.99
N ALA A 165 -2.37 3.88 -10.46
CA ALA A 165 -2.08 5.24 -10.00
C ALA A 165 -0.88 5.32 -9.03
N ALA A 166 -0.71 4.30 -8.18
CA ALA A 166 0.34 4.23 -7.18
C ALA A 166 1.73 3.82 -7.71
N SER A 167 1.82 3.25 -8.92
CA SER A 167 3.06 2.69 -9.47
C SER A 167 3.44 3.19 -10.86
N GLY A 168 2.58 3.99 -11.48
CA GLY A 168 2.84 4.59 -12.79
C GLY A 168 3.67 5.87 -12.72
N ASP A 169 4.44 6.14 -13.78
CA ASP A 169 5.03 7.46 -14.00
C ASP A 169 3.91 8.44 -14.38
N LEU A 170 3.61 9.37 -13.46
CA LEU A 170 2.55 10.37 -13.65
C LEU A 170 2.85 11.30 -14.83
N LYS A 171 4.13 11.59 -15.09
CA LYS A 171 4.54 12.45 -16.20
C LYS A 171 4.34 11.74 -17.53
N GLU A 172 4.75 10.49 -17.63
CA GLU A 172 4.50 9.65 -18.82
C GLU A 172 2.99 9.55 -19.09
N THR A 173 2.19 9.37 -18.04
CA THR A 173 0.72 9.28 -18.15
C THR A 173 0.12 10.59 -18.66
N ALA A 174 0.57 11.74 -18.15
CA ALA A 174 0.13 13.05 -18.62
C ALA A 174 0.49 13.28 -20.10
N ASP A 175 1.70 12.89 -20.53
CA ASP A 175 2.13 13.01 -21.92
C ASP A 175 1.31 12.09 -22.86
N GLN A 176 0.92 10.90 -22.39
CA GLN A 176 -0.02 10.03 -23.11
C GLN A 176 -1.39 10.67 -23.23
N CYS A 177 -1.92 11.29 -22.16
CA CYS A 177 -3.20 12.00 -22.19
C CYS A 177 -3.19 13.13 -23.24
N ARG A 178 -2.11 13.93 -23.28
CA ARG A 178 -1.93 15.01 -24.26
C ARG A 178 -1.89 14.49 -25.68
N TYR A 179 -1.18 13.38 -25.90
CA TYR A 179 -1.13 12.71 -27.20
C TYR A 179 -2.50 12.15 -27.64
N ILE A 180 -3.30 11.61 -26.71
CA ILE A 180 -4.64 11.07 -27.00
C ILE A 180 -5.62 12.17 -27.42
N CYS A 181 -5.51 13.35 -26.82
CA CYS A 181 -6.38 14.48 -27.11
C CYS A 181 -5.86 15.39 -28.23
N ASP A 182 -4.63 15.19 -28.71
CA ASP A 182 -3.91 16.12 -29.58
C ASP A 182 -3.91 17.57 -29.02
N ASP A 183 -3.92 17.71 -27.68
CA ASP A 183 -4.06 18.99 -26.96
C ASP A 183 -3.07 19.03 -25.77
N PRO A 184 -2.22 20.07 -25.64
CA PRO A 184 -1.33 20.22 -24.51
C PRO A 184 -2.04 20.62 -23.20
N SER A 185 -3.26 21.15 -23.29
CA SER A 185 -4.10 21.67 -22.19
C SER A 185 -4.88 20.55 -21.49
N VAL A 186 -4.18 19.45 -21.22
CA VAL A 186 -4.71 18.27 -20.54
C VAL A 186 -3.92 18.05 -19.27
N ASP A 187 -4.66 17.96 -18.16
CA ASP A 187 -4.14 17.71 -16.83
C ASP A 187 -4.61 16.35 -16.30
N LEU A 188 -3.88 15.87 -15.30
CA LEU A 188 -4.12 14.58 -14.68
C LEU A 188 -4.81 14.76 -13.33
N TYR A 189 -5.92 14.04 -13.17
CA TYR A 189 -6.73 14.02 -11.96
C TYR A 189 -6.68 12.63 -11.35
N THR A 190 -6.79 12.56 -10.04
CA THR A 190 -6.88 11.31 -9.29
C THR A 190 -8.21 11.23 -8.57
N LEU A 191 -8.77 10.03 -8.54
CA LEU A 191 -9.87 9.68 -7.67
C LEU A 191 -9.32 8.72 -6.62
N SER A 192 -9.36 9.09 -5.35
CA SER A 192 -8.74 8.30 -4.26
C SER A 192 -9.40 6.95 -4.06
N ASP A 193 -10.69 6.84 -4.40
CA ASP A 193 -11.47 5.62 -4.26
C ASP A 193 -12.36 5.43 -5.49
N ALA A 194 -12.22 4.27 -6.14
CA ALA A 194 -13.03 3.86 -7.29
C ALA A 194 -14.54 3.80 -7.04
N SER A 195 -14.98 3.76 -5.77
CA SER A 195 -16.41 3.80 -5.39
C SER A 195 -16.99 5.21 -5.33
N LEU A 196 -16.14 6.24 -5.36
CA LEU A 196 -16.59 7.62 -5.40
C LEU A 196 -17.02 8.01 -6.81
N GLU A 197 -17.87 9.02 -6.87
CA GLU A 197 -18.31 9.62 -8.12
C GLU A 197 -17.15 10.40 -8.77
N THR A 198 -17.18 10.47 -10.10
CA THR A 198 -16.11 11.13 -10.89
C THR A 198 -16.02 12.63 -10.62
N ASP A 199 -17.08 13.27 -10.10
CA ASP A 199 -17.07 14.68 -9.69
C ASP A 199 -16.12 14.98 -8.52
N GLN A 200 -15.81 13.97 -7.69
CA GLN A 200 -14.91 14.05 -6.55
C GLN A 200 -13.43 13.83 -6.92
N MET A 201 -13.11 13.78 -8.21
CA MET A 201 -11.72 13.70 -8.63
C MET A 201 -10.96 15.01 -8.30
N VAL A 202 -9.67 14.89 -8.03
CA VAL A 202 -8.82 16.00 -7.60
C VAL A 202 -7.61 16.12 -8.53
N ALA A 203 -7.29 17.33 -8.96
CA ALA A 203 -6.12 17.61 -9.80
C ALA A 203 -4.84 17.23 -9.06
N LEU A 204 -3.91 16.56 -9.73
CA LEU A 204 -2.65 16.16 -9.11
C LEU A 204 -1.76 17.34 -8.79
N ASP A 205 -1.66 18.30 -9.70
CA ASP A 205 -0.74 19.44 -9.56
C ASP A 205 -1.25 20.49 -8.57
N THR A 206 -2.52 20.87 -8.71
CA THR A 206 -3.11 21.96 -7.93
C THR A 206 -3.88 21.50 -6.70
N ARG A 207 -4.15 20.19 -6.57
CA ARG A 207 -4.97 19.59 -5.50
C ARG A 207 -6.39 20.17 -5.40
N LYS A 208 -6.87 20.79 -6.49
CA LYS A 208 -8.22 21.32 -6.59
C LYS A 208 -9.20 20.25 -7.06
N PRO A 209 -10.43 20.21 -6.54
CA PRO A 209 -11.47 19.32 -7.04
C PRO A 209 -11.83 19.68 -8.48
N TYR A 210 -12.28 18.69 -9.23
CA TYR A 210 -12.68 18.90 -10.62
C TYR A 210 -13.88 19.84 -10.78
N THR A 211 -14.77 19.88 -9.80
CA THR A 211 -15.89 20.83 -9.76
C THR A 211 -15.47 22.30 -9.67
N GLU A 212 -14.23 22.61 -9.24
CA GLU A 212 -13.69 23.97 -9.26
C GLU A 212 -13.18 24.40 -10.64
N LEU A 213 -13.07 23.48 -11.60
CA LEU A 213 -12.69 23.83 -12.97
C LEU A 213 -13.83 24.62 -13.62
N PRO A 214 -13.60 25.85 -14.14
CA PRO A 214 -14.67 26.63 -14.78
C PRO A 214 -15.30 25.92 -15.99
N ALA A 215 -14.55 25.01 -16.61
CA ALA A 215 -15.00 24.21 -17.72
C ALA A 215 -15.59 22.85 -17.32
N ALA A 216 -15.73 22.55 -16.01
CA ALA A 216 -16.24 21.26 -15.55
C ALA A 216 -17.59 20.93 -16.21
N PHE A 217 -17.68 19.70 -16.74
CA PHE A 217 -18.86 19.13 -17.40
C PHE A 217 -19.36 19.85 -18.66
N ARG A 218 -18.71 20.94 -19.13
CA ARG A 218 -19.19 21.71 -20.28
C ARG A 218 -19.32 20.87 -21.55
N TYR A 219 -18.44 19.88 -21.73
CA TYR A 219 -18.47 18.95 -22.85
C TYR A 219 -19.81 18.19 -23.00
N ARG A 220 -20.62 18.06 -21.94
CA ARG A 220 -21.91 17.34 -21.97
C ARG A 220 -23.00 18.14 -22.68
N ASP A 221 -22.89 19.47 -22.65
CA ASP A 221 -23.89 20.39 -23.19
C ASP A 221 -23.43 21.03 -24.52
N ASP A 222 -22.21 20.72 -24.98
CA ASP A 222 -21.64 21.26 -26.21
C ASP A 222 -22.03 20.42 -27.44
N ALA A 223 -22.73 21.05 -28.37
CA ALA A 223 -23.14 20.43 -29.64
C ALA A 223 -21.96 20.12 -30.58
N ASN A 224 -20.83 20.82 -30.43
CA ASN A 224 -19.61 20.63 -31.23
C ASN A 224 -18.54 19.82 -30.47
N PHE A 225 -18.95 19.08 -29.44
CA PHE A 225 -18.05 18.28 -28.63
C PHE A 225 -17.24 17.27 -29.48
N LYS A 226 -15.92 17.37 -29.37
CA LYS A 226 -14.98 16.40 -29.95
C LYS A 226 -14.30 15.61 -28.84
N ALA A 227 -14.64 14.32 -28.72
CA ALA A 227 -13.99 13.40 -27.82
C ALA A 227 -12.53 13.14 -28.21
N CYS A 228 -11.68 12.86 -27.23
CA CYS A 228 -10.30 12.43 -27.49
C CYS A 228 -10.27 11.01 -28.07
N ASP A 229 -9.34 10.72 -28.98
CA ASP A 229 -9.30 9.47 -29.73
C ASP A 229 -8.48 8.39 -29.00
N VAL A 230 -9.06 7.87 -27.92
CA VAL A 230 -8.44 6.80 -27.12
C VAL A 230 -8.27 5.51 -27.95
N LYS A 231 -9.16 5.28 -28.93
CA LYS A 231 -9.13 4.10 -29.80
C LYS A 231 -7.88 4.10 -30.68
N ARG A 232 -7.56 5.23 -31.31
CA ARG A 232 -6.34 5.40 -32.12
C ARG A 232 -5.07 5.15 -31.31
N TYR A 233 -5.05 5.61 -30.05
CA TYR A 233 -3.93 5.32 -29.15
C TYR A 233 -3.75 3.82 -28.91
N TYR A 234 -4.81 3.11 -28.51
CA TYR A 234 -4.72 1.66 -28.27
C TYR A 234 -4.39 0.85 -29.53
N GLN A 235 -4.88 1.26 -30.70
CA GLN A 235 -4.50 0.64 -31.98
C GLN A 235 -3.00 0.78 -32.24
N ARG A 236 -2.44 1.97 -32.05
CA ARG A 236 -1.00 2.23 -32.21
C ARG A 236 -0.17 1.43 -31.20
N VAL A 237 -0.58 1.38 -29.93
CA VAL A 237 0.10 0.57 -28.91
C VAL A 237 0.08 -0.91 -29.26
N THR A 238 -1.06 -1.42 -29.74
CA THR A 238 -1.20 -2.81 -30.19
C THR A 238 -0.31 -3.10 -31.40
N GLU A 239 -0.25 -2.21 -32.37
CA GLU A 239 0.61 -2.35 -33.56
C GLU A 239 2.10 -2.37 -33.18
N LEU A 240 2.55 -1.44 -32.34
CA LEU A 240 3.92 -1.39 -31.86
C LEU A 240 4.27 -2.67 -31.10
N ARG A 241 3.37 -3.12 -30.21
CA ARG A 241 3.56 -4.37 -29.48
C ARG A 241 3.63 -5.58 -30.41
N ALA A 242 2.79 -5.63 -31.44
CA ALA A 242 2.81 -6.69 -32.45
C ALA A 242 4.17 -6.70 -33.17
N ARG A 243 4.68 -5.54 -33.62
CA ARG A 243 6.00 -5.42 -34.25
C ARG A 243 7.15 -5.88 -33.35
N THR A 244 7.08 -5.63 -32.05
CA THR A 244 8.10 -6.05 -31.08
C THR A 244 8.03 -7.55 -30.76
N VAL A 245 6.85 -8.16 -30.83
CA VAL A 245 6.63 -9.58 -30.47
C VAL A 245 6.72 -10.51 -31.68
N THR A 246 6.37 -10.05 -32.89
CA THR A 246 6.59 -10.83 -34.10
C THR A 246 8.08 -10.82 -34.44
N PRO A 247 8.79 -11.96 -34.44
CA PRO A 247 10.15 -12.00 -34.93
C PRO A 247 10.13 -11.55 -36.40
N ALA A 248 10.75 -10.40 -36.68
CA ALA A 248 10.75 -9.77 -38.00
C ALA A 248 11.39 -10.63 -39.12
N ASN A 249 11.95 -11.80 -38.77
CA ASN A 249 12.42 -12.81 -39.70
C ASN A 249 11.95 -14.21 -39.26
N MET A 250 10.87 -14.69 -39.90
CA MET A 250 10.41 -16.08 -39.82
C MET A 250 11.05 -16.98 -40.90
N ARG A 251 12.12 -16.53 -41.58
CA ARG A 251 12.75 -17.26 -42.71
C ARG A 251 13.38 -18.61 -42.32
N ASN A 252 13.56 -18.90 -41.03
CA ASN A 252 14.10 -20.16 -40.52
C ASN A 252 13.13 -20.93 -39.60
N ALA A 253 11.85 -20.53 -39.53
CA ALA A 253 10.85 -21.31 -38.83
C ALA A 253 10.39 -22.48 -39.72
N ILE A 254 11.20 -23.53 -39.77
CA ILE A 254 10.79 -24.84 -40.29
C ILE A 254 9.85 -25.44 -39.24
N ILE A 255 8.63 -25.80 -39.66
CA ILE A 255 7.63 -26.52 -38.86
C ILE A 255 8.01 -28.00 -38.84
#